data_AF-A0A7J0EAZ6-F1
#
_entry.id   AF-A0A7J0EAZ6-F1
#
_cell.length_a   1.000
_cell.length_b   1.000
_cell.length_c   1.000
_cell.angle_alpha   90.00
_cell.angle_beta   90.00
_cell.angle_gamma   90.00
#
_symmetry.space_group_name_H-M   'P 1'
#
loop_
_entity.id
_entity.type
_entity.pdbx_description
1 polymer ?
#
loop_
_entity_poly.entity_id
_entity_poly.type
_entity_poly.pdbx_seq_one_letter_code
_entity_poly.pdbx_strand_id
1 'polypeptide(L)'
;MGVASVEFVDPREPVAIVPILRAGLALAEHASSILPATKTYHLGGTIVAALDLIKERGVDNIQIKVVSAVAAPPALQKLSEKFPGLHVYAGIIDPTVNDKGFIIPGLGDAGDRSFGT
;
A
#
# COMPACT_ATOMS: atom_id res chain seq x y z
N MET A 1 -6.85 26.48 -13.26
CA MET A 1 -7.41 25.29 -12.60
C MET A 1 -7.28 24.14 -13.58
N GLY A 2 -6.50 23.11 -13.24
CA GLY A 2 -6.32 21.93 -14.09
C GLY A 2 -7.52 20.99 -14.01
N VAL A 3 -7.75 20.19 -15.05
CA VAL A 3 -8.75 19.11 -15.03
C VAL A 3 -8.26 18.02 -14.07
N ALA A 4 -9.13 17.50 -13.22
CA ALA A 4 -8.79 16.37 -12.34
C ALA A 4 -8.46 15.13 -13.17
N SER A 5 -7.34 14.47 -12.88
CA SER A 5 -7.04 13.14 -13.42
C SER A 5 -7.95 12.12 -12.74
N VAL A 6 -8.70 11.34 -13.52
CA VAL A 6 -9.58 10.27 -13.03
C VAL A 6 -9.02 8.93 -13.47
N GLU A 7 -8.78 8.03 -12.52
CA GLU A 7 -8.50 6.62 -12.78
C GLU A 7 -9.76 5.82 -12.40
N PHE A 8 -10.42 5.22 -13.39
CA PHE A 8 -11.57 4.35 -13.16
C PHE A 8 -11.06 2.91 -12.97
N VAL A 9 -11.42 2.30 -11.85
CA VAL A 9 -11.19 0.88 -11.59
C VAL A 9 -12.51 0.16 -11.84
N ASP A 10 -12.55 -0.74 -12.82
CA ASP A 10 -13.76 -1.52 -13.10
C ASP A 10 -13.99 -2.54 -11.98
N PRO A 11 -15.07 -2.43 -11.19
CA PRO A 11 -15.33 -3.34 -10.07
C PRO A 11 -15.69 -4.77 -10.53
N ARG A 12 -15.85 -5.00 -11.84
CA ARG A 12 -16.13 -6.32 -12.43
C ARG A 12 -14.86 -7.06 -12.81
N GLU A 13 -13.74 -6.36 -12.98
CA GLU A 13 -12.45 -7.00 -13.22
C GLU A 13 -11.89 -7.56 -11.90
N PRO A 14 -11.24 -8.73 -11.91
CA PRO A 14 -10.68 -9.30 -10.69
C PRO A 14 -9.57 -8.41 -10.12
N VAL A 15 -9.83 -7.81 -8.95
CA VAL A 15 -8.84 -7.02 -8.20
C VAL A 15 -8.24 -7.88 -7.09
N ALA A 16 -6.91 -7.94 -7.02
CA ALA A 16 -6.22 -8.58 -5.91
C ALA A 16 -5.90 -7.55 -4.82
N ILE A 17 -6.30 -7.82 -3.58
CA ILE A 17 -5.92 -7.02 -2.41
C ILE A 17 -4.83 -7.79 -1.66
N VAL A 18 -3.70 -7.12 -1.39
CA VAL A 18 -2.59 -7.68 -0.63
C VAL A 18 -2.35 -6.82 0.61
N PRO A 19 -2.91 -7.21 1.78
CA PRO A 19 -2.67 -6.51 3.03
C PRO A 19 -1.20 -6.63 3.43
N ILE A 20 -0.59 -5.50 3.80
CA ILE A 20 0.80 -5.44 4.26
C ILE A 20 0.81 -5.22 5.78
N LEU A 21 1.50 -6.10 6.49
CA LEU A 21 1.51 -6.16 7.95
C LEU A 21 0.10 -6.25 8.55
N ARG A 22 0.00 -6.24 9.89
CA ARG A 22 -1.29 -6.28 10.57
C ARG A 22 -2.14 -5.04 10.26
N ALA A 23 -1.51 -3.87 10.16
CA ALA A 23 -2.20 -2.62 9.83
C ALA A 23 -2.93 -2.68 8.47
N GLY A 24 -2.37 -3.36 7.47
CA GLY A 24 -3.02 -3.51 6.17
C GLY A 24 -4.31 -4.32 6.22
N LEU A 25 -4.48 -5.20 7.21
CA LEU A 25 -5.70 -6.00 7.35
C LEU A 25 -6.93 -5.13 7.65
N ALA A 26 -6.76 -4.12 8.51
CA ALA A 26 -7.83 -3.17 8.84
C ALA A 26 -8.30 -2.38 7.60
N LEU A 27 -7.38 -2.04 6.69
CA LEU A 27 -7.74 -1.40 5.41
C LEU A 27 -8.45 -2.37 4.45
N ALA A 28 -8.00 -3.62 4.40
CA ALA A 28 -8.55 -4.63 3.49
C ALA A 28 -10.01 -5.01 3.81
N GLU A 29 -10.37 -5.03 5.08
CA GLU A 29 -11.76 -5.24 5.52
C GLU A 29 -12.71 -4.21 4.91
N HIS A 30 -12.33 -2.93 4.94
CA HIS A 30 -13.12 -1.85 4.36
C HIS A 30 -13.07 -1.85 2.83
N ALA A 31 -11.92 -2.16 2.23
CA ALA A 31 -11.77 -2.24 0.77
C ALA A 31 -12.70 -3.31 0.14
N SER A 32 -12.92 -4.42 0.84
CA SER A 32 -13.83 -5.48 0.37
C SER A 32 -15.29 -5.03 0.30
N SER A 33 -15.69 -3.99 1.06
CA SER A 33 -17.05 -3.43 1.01
C SER A 33 -17.33 -2.61 -0.25
N ILE A 34 -16.28 -2.06 -0.87
CA ILE A 34 -16.38 -1.20 -2.07
C ILE A 34 -15.99 -1.92 -3.36
N LEU A 35 -15.20 -2.98 -3.26
CA LEU A 35 -14.73 -3.78 -4.40
C LEU A 35 -15.23 -5.24 -4.24
N PRO A 36 -16.46 -5.54 -4.67
CA PRO A 36 -17.11 -6.82 -4.37
C PRO A 36 -16.45 -8.02 -5.07
N ALA A 37 -15.69 -7.81 -6.16
CA ALA A 37 -15.01 -8.86 -6.91
C ALA A 37 -13.55 -9.09 -6.48
N THR A 38 -13.17 -8.73 -5.25
CA THR A 38 -11.78 -8.86 -4.79
C THR A 38 -11.38 -10.25 -4.33
N LYS A 39 -10.11 -10.60 -4.56
CA LYS A 39 -9.43 -11.71 -3.87
C LYS A 39 -8.35 -11.17 -2.94
N THR A 40 -8.41 -11.52 -1.67
CA THR A 40 -7.43 -11.10 -0.67
C THR A 40 -6.34 -12.16 -0.50
N TYR A 41 -5.07 -11.73 -0.57
CA TYR A 41 -3.90 -12.60 -0.40
C TYR A 41 -3.01 -12.12 0.74
N HIS A 42 -2.59 -13.04 1.60
CA HIS A 42 -1.64 -12.75 2.68
C HIS A 42 -0.25 -13.22 2.26
N LEU A 43 0.64 -12.28 1.94
CA LEU A 43 2.02 -12.59 1.54
C LEU A 43 3.01 -12.51 2.70
N GLY A 44 2.63 -11.86 3.81
CA GLY A 44 3.51 -11.63 4.95
C GLY A 44 4.66 -10.66 4.63
N GLY A 45 5.30 -10.13 5.68
CA GLY A 45 6.47 -9.28 5.52
C GLY A 45 6.16 -7.83 5.10
N THR A 46 7.16 -7.18 4.50
CA THR A 46 7.14 -5.75 4.18
C THR A 46 6.56 -5.49 2.79
N ILE A 47 6.23 -4.23 2.49
CA ILE A 47 5.75 -3.82 1.16
C ILE A 47 6.72 -4.23 0.04
N VAL A 48 8.03 -4.14 0.29
CA VAL A 48 9.04 -4.51 -0.71
C VAL A 48 8.97 -6.01 -1.03
N ALA A 49 8.85 -6.86 0.00
CA ALA A 49 8.75 -8.31 -0.18
C ALA A 49 7.46 -8.70 -0.92
N ALA A 50 6.34 -8.04 -0.59
CA ALA A 50 5.09 -8.26 -1.28
C ALA A 50 5.17 -7.87 -2.77
N LEU A 51 5.78 -6.72 -3.09
CA LEU A 51 5.97 -6.28 -4.47
C LEU A 51 6.88 -7.23 -5.27
N ASP A 52 7.95 -7.74 -4.66
CA ASP A 52 8.82 -8.74 -5.31
C ASP A 52 8.02 -10.00 -5.67
N LEU A 53 7.26 -10.55 -4.71
CA LEU A 53 6.42 -11.74 -4.93
C LEU A 53 5.34 -11.52 -6.00
N ILE A 54 4.77 -10.31 -6.07
CA ILE A 54 3.78 -9.95 -7.09
C ILE A 54 4.45 -9.89 -8.48
N LYS A 55 5.65 -9.32 -8.58
CA LYS A 55 6.41 -9.29 -9.84
C LYS A 55 6.88 -10.67 -10.30
N GLU A 56 7.32 -11.52 -9.37
CA GLU A 56 7.69 -12.91 -9.67
C GLU A 56 6.53 -13.70 -10.29
N ARG A 57 5.28 -13.29 -10.02
CA ARG A 57 4.07 -13.86 -10.62
C ARG A 57 3.67 -13.21 -11.95
N GLY A 58 4.50 -12.31 -12.49
CA GLY A 58 4.33 -11.73 -13.82
C GLY A 58 3.47 -10.46 -13.89
N VAL A 59 3.27 -9.76 -12.78
CA VAL A 59 2.53 -8.48 -12.75
C VAL A 59 3.49 -7.30 -12.89
N ASP A 60 3.22 -6.40 -13.83
CA ASP A 60 4.04 -5.21 -14.05
C ASP A 60 3.80 -4.12 -13.01
N ASN A 61 4.83 -3.32 -12.70
CA ASN A 61 4.77 -2.24 -11.69
C ASN A 61 3.60 -1.27 -11.93
N ILE A 62 3.30 -0.95 -13.19
CA ILE A 62 2.22 -0.05 -13.61
C ILE A 62 0.83 -0.57 -13.20
N GLN A 63 0.67 -1.90 -13.14
CA GLN A 63 -0.58 -2.54 -12.74
C GLN A 63 -0.73 -2.60 -11.21
N ILE A 64 0.33 -2.30 -10.46
CA ILE A 64 0.33 -2.36 -9.00
C ILE A 64 0.10 -0.96 -8.44
N LYS A 65 -0.86 -0.86 -7.52
CA LYS A 65 -1.15 0.37 -6.77
C LYS A 65 -0.87 0.13 -5.30
N VAL A 66 0.02 0.93 -4.72
CA VAL A 66 0.26 0.91 -3.27
C VAL A 66 -0.60 1.97 -2.63
N VAL A 67 -1.38 1.60 -1.62
CA VAL A 67 -2.19 2.54 -0.83
C VAL A 67 -1.68 2.52 0.60
N SER A 68 -1.32 3.69 1.13
CA SER A 68 -0.84 3.85 2.51
C SER A 68 -1.53 5.00 3.21
N ALA A 69 -1.85 4.83 4.49
CA ALA A 69 -2.33 5.94 5.32
C ALA A 69 -1.23 6.99 5.53
N VAL A 70 0.00 6.54 5.82
CA VAL A 70 1.17 7.40 6.04
C VAL A 70 2.38 6.80 5.33
N ALA A 71 3.15 7.65 4.64
CA ALA A 71 4.41 7.29 4.01
C ALA A 71 5.51 8.28 4.40
N ALA A 72 6.76 7.95 4.11
CA ALA A 72 7.90 8.83 4.31
C ALA A 72 8.84 8.82 3.09
N PRO A 73 9.53 9.93 2.77
CA PRO A 73 10.43 10.02 1.63
C PRO A 73 11.46 8.89 1.50
N PRO A 74 12.14 8.42 2.58
CA PRO A 74 13.11 7.33 2.45
C PRO A 74 12.49 6.03 1.91
N ALA A 75 11.25 5.72 2.31
CA ALA A 75 10.54 4.53 1.81
C ALA A 75 10.07 4.74 0.37
N LEU A 76 9.52 5.92 0.04
CA LEU A 76 9.06 6.24 -1.31
C LEU A 76 10.21 6.23 -2.33
N GLN A 77 11.38 6.74 -1.95
CA GLN A 77 12.57 6.71 -2.79
C GLN A 77 13.01 5.27 -3.07
N LYS A 78 13.10 4.44 -2.02
CA LYS A 78 13.42 3.01 -2.18
C LYS A 78 12.42 2.29 -3.09
N LEU A 79 11.13 2.61 -2.99
CA LEU A 79 10.10 2.05 -3.87
C LEU A 79 10.27 2.54 -5.32
N SER A 80 10.52 3.82 -5.52
CA SER A 80 10.71 4.41 -6.86
C SER A 80 11.93 3.85 -7.57
N GLU A 81 13.04 3.64 -6.85
CA GLU A 81 14.28 3.08 -7.39
C GLU A 81 14.11 1.61 -7.78
N LYS A 82 13.46 0.82 -6.92
CA LYS A 82 13.31 -0.63 -7.14
C LYS A 82 12.15 -0.99 -8.09
N PHE A 83 11.09 -0.19 -8.08
CA PHE A 83 9.85 -0.45 -8.82
C PHE A 83 9.49 0.76 -9.70
N PRO A 84 10.25 1.02 -10.78
CA PRO A 84 9.98 2.15 -11.66
C PRO A 84 8.57 2.08 -12.25
N GLY A 85 7.85 3.20 -12.22
CA GLY A 85 6.46 3.29 -12.69
C GLY A 85 5.40 2.84 -11.68
N LEU A 86 5.80 2.41 -10.47
CA LEU A 86 4.87 2.10 -9.38
C LEU A 86 4.10 3.36 -8.95
N HIS A 87 2.78 3.24 -8.80
CA HIS A 87 1.96 4.33 -8.28
C HIS A 87 1.67 4.13 -6.79
N VAL A 88 1.93 5.17 -5.99
CA VAL A 88 1.70 5.16 -4.54
C VAL A 88 0.71 6.26 -4.17
N TYR A 89 -0.42 5.86 -3.59
CA TYR A 89 -1.37 6.76 -2.94
C TYR A 89 -1.05 6.82 -1.45
N ALA A 90 -0.72 8.01 -0.96
CA ALA A 90 -0.45 8.25 0.46
C ALA A 90 -1.42 9.30 1.01
N GLY A 91 -2.06 9.01 2.15
CA GLY A 91 -2.91 9.99 2.83
C GLY A 91 -2.10 11.13 3.45
N ILE A 92 -0.95 10.79 4.04
CA ILE A 92 -0.01 11.73 4.65
C ILE A 92 1.41 11.34 4.24
N ILE A 93 2.27 12.33 4.00
CA ILE A 93 3.71 12.14 3.81
C ILE A 93 4.43 12.88 4.94
N ASP A 94 5.04 12.11 5.83
CA ASP A 94 5.82 12.61 6.96
C ASP A 94 7.32 12.61 6.64
N PRO A 95 8.14 13.46 7.28
CA PRO A 95 9.48 13.81 6.80
C PRO A 95 10.48 12.65 6.82
N THR A 96 10.41 11.75 7.79
CA THR A 96 11.48 10.75 7.97
C THR A 96 11.02 9.50 8.72
N VAL A 97 11.94 8.54 8.84
CA VAL A 97 11.86 7.37 9.72
C VAL A 97 12.96 7.45 10.78
N ASN A 98 12.72 6.88 11.96
CA ASN A 98 13.74 6.72 12.99
C ASN A 98 14.53 5.40 12.82
N ASP A 99 15.51 5.16 13.70
CA ASP A 99 16.38 3.97 13.65
C ASP A 99 15.64 2.64 13.83
N LYS A 100 14.43 2.67 14.39
CA LYS A 100 13.55 1.50 14.53
C LYS A 100 12.62 1.31 13.33
N GLY A 101 12.69 2.19 12.33
CA GLY A 101 11.86 2.14 11.13
C GLY A 101 10.45 2.75 11.28
N PHE A 102 10.16 3.43 12.40
CA PHE A 102 8.90 4.15 12.55
C PHE A 102 8.95 5.51 11.85
N ILE A 103 7.87 5.85 11.15
CA ILE A 103 7.68 7.18 10.55
C ILE A 103 7.53 8.23 11.65
N ILE A 104 8.15 9.39 11.49
CA ILE A 104 8.13 10.51 12.44
C ILE A 104 7.57 11.77 11.76
N PRO A 105 6.57 12.46 12.35
CA PRO A 105 5.88 12.14 13.61
C PRO A 105 5.06 10.84 13.56
N GLY A 106 4.52 10.48 12.39
CA GLY A 106 3.84 9.22 12.14
C GLY A 106 2.61 8.99 13.00
N LEU A 107 2.27 7.70 13.16
CA LEU A 107 1.08 7.25 13.89
C LEU A 107 1.43 6.25 15.00
N GLY A 108 2.71 6.03 15.30
CA GLY A 108 3.15 4.92 16.16
C GLY A 108 2.94 3.56 15.48
N ASP A 109 2.65 2.53 16.26
CA ASP A 109 2.33 1.20 15.72
C ASP A 109 0.90 1.17 15.17
N ALA A 110 0.78 1.15 13.84
CA ALA A 110 -0.51 1.16 13.17
C ALA A 110 -1.29 -0.15 13.38
N GLY A 111 -0.62 -1.27 13.62
CA GLY A 111 -1.28 -2.54 13.92
C GLY A 111 -1.91 -2.49 15.30
N ASP A 112 -1.16 -2.07 16.31
CA ASP A 112 -1.61 -1.95 17.69
C ASP A 112 -2.81 -1.01 17.79
N ARG A 113 -2.74 0.13 17.08
CA ARG A 113 -3.86 1.08 17.03
C ARG A 113 -5.09 0.56 16.30
N SER A 114 -4.92 -0.29 15.29
CA SER A 114 -6.05 -0.84 14.53
C SER A 114 -6.79 -1.94 15.30
N PHE A 115 -6.08 -2.69 16.16
CA PHE A 115 -6.61 -3.88 16.84
C PHE A 115 -6.66 -3.75 18.37
N GLY A 116 -6.24 -2.62 18.94
CA GLY A 116 -6.34 -2.33 20.38
C GLY A 116 -5.47 -3.23 21.27
N THR A 117 -4.28 -3.63 20.81
CA THR A 117 -3.33 -4.50 21.53
C THR A 117 -2.03 -3.75 21.78
#